data_AF-A0AAP0DCU3-F1
#
_entry.id   AF-A0AAP0DCU3-F1
#
_cell.length_a   1.000
_cell.length_b   1.000
_cell.length_c   1.000
_cell.angle_alpha   90.00
_cell.angle_beta   90.00
_cell.angle_gamma   90.00
#
_symmetry.space_group_name_H-M   'P 1'
#
loop_
_entity.id
_entity.type
_entity.pdbx_description
1 polymer ?
#
loop_
_entity_poly.entity_id
_entity_poly.type
_entity_poly.pdbx_seq_one_letter_code
_entity_poly.pdbx_strand_id
1 'polypeptide(L)'
;MAPNTLETFTAFFDGWLLRHQQLQQQLTADIKNGKHQQLEKLVQQASDHYLQYYEEKSRAITDDVFLICSPPWYTSFERSLFWVTEFPPSSLFCLVGDLDLTREQARRVEAVRAETARKERGIGEAMAVVQETLAAAPLYGLVNRAERLVDGEVSHLDQAMEELKEAMRGVALDADGLRGTAVMEILKVLGVMQRVRFFAALGEFRIRARRVGLQMDRDRSRGVTLL
;
A
#
# COMPACT_ATOMS: atom_id res chain seq x y z
N MET A 1 19.11 14.44 17.57
CA MET A 1 17.98 14.79 16.68
C MET A 1 16.97 13.67 16.77
N ALA A 2 15.66 13.99 16.86
CA ALA A 2 14.63 12.97 16.67
C ALA A 2 14.66 12.50 15.21
N PRO A 3 14.47 11.21 14.92
CA PRO A 3 14.45 10.72 13.54
C PRO A 3 13.30 11.37 12.77
N ASN A 4 13.55 11.72 11.50
CA ASN A 4 12.48 12.24 10.64
C ASN A 4 11.54 11.10 10.20
N THR A 5 10.42 11.44 9.55
CA THR A 5 9.40 10.46 9.11
C THR A 5 10.00 9.38 8.21
N LEU A 6 10.96 9.74 7.33
CA LEU A 6 11.67 8.80 6.46
C LEU A 6 12.45 7.75 7.25
N GLU A 7 13.29 8.16 8.20
CA GLU A 7 14.08 7.24 9.02
C GLU A 7 13.19 6.35 9.87
N THR A 8 12.18 6.94 10.52
CA THR A 8 11.27 6.23 11.42
C THR A 8 10.46 5.18 10.67
N PHE A 9 9.85 5.55 9.55
CA PHE A 9 9.02 4.63 8.77
C PHE A 9 9.85 3.56 8.04
N THR A 10 11.04 3.91 7.53
CA THR A 10 11.95 2.93 6.91
C THR A 10 12.37 1.86 7.91
N ALA A 11 12.79 2.27 9.12
CA ALA A 11 13.17 1.32 10.17
C ALA A 11 11.98 0.44 10.59
N PHE A 12 10.79 1.03 10.73
CA PHE A 12 9.57 0.27 10.97
C PHE A 12 9.30 -0.74 9.86
N PHE A 13 9.35 -0.31 8.60
CA PHE A 13 9.04 -1.12 7.43
C PHE A 13 9.99 -2.31 7.29
N ASP A 14 11.29 -2.10 7.48
CA ASP A 14 12.29 -3.18 7.44
C ASP A 14 12.06 -4.21 8.55
N GLY A 15 11.81 -3.74 9.78
CA GLY A 15 11.45 -4.61 10.89
C GLY A 15 10.14 -5.37 10.66
N TRP A 16 9.15 -4.69 10.06
CA TRP A 16 7.86 -5.29 9.69
C TRP A 16 8.05 -6.38 8.63
N LEU A 17 8.88 -6.14 7.59
CA LEU A 17 9.17 -7.11 6.54
C LEU A 17 9.83 -8.39 7.08
N LEU A 18 10.73 -8.28 8.06
CA LEU A 18 11.33 -9.45 8.70
C LEU A 18 10.28 -10.29 9.43
N ARG A 19 9.41 -9.65 10.21
CA ARG A 19 8.28 -10.33 10.87
C ARG A 19 7.30 -10.90 9.86
N HIS A 20 7.10 -10.22 8.73
CA HIS A 20 6.25 -10.66 7.63
C HIS A 20 6.74 -11.99 7.06
N GLN A 21 8.04 -12.12 6.78
CA GLN A 21 8.64 -13.35 6.29
C GLN A 21 8.46 -14.52 7.29
N GLN A 22 8.65 -14.27 8.58
CA GLN A 22 8.45 -15.26 9.63
C GLN A 22 6.99 -15.72 9.71
N LEU A 23 6.04 -14.79 9.66
CA LEU A 23 4.61 -15.09 9.62
C LEU A 23 4.25 -15.94 8.40
N GLN A 24 4.79 -15.61 7.23
CA GLN A 24 4.54 -16.38 5.99
C GLN A 24 5.08 -17.81 6.06
N GLN A 25 6.24 -18.02 6.70
CA GLN A 25 6.77 -19.36 6.97
C GLN A 25 5.83 -20.16 7.88
N GLN A 26 5.27 -19.54 8.92
CA GLN A 26 4.32 -20.17 9.84
C GLN A 26 3.02 -20.57 9.13
N LEU A 27 2.41 -19.64 8.36
CA LEU A 27 1.19 -19.90 7.59
C LEU A 27 1.41 -21.06 6.60
N THR A 28 2.52 -21.04 5.86
CA THR A 28 2.86 -22.08 4.89
C THR A 28 3.10 -23.44 5.56
N ALA A 29 3.77 -23.46 6.72
CA ALA A 29 4.02 -24.68 7.46
C ALA A 29 2.73 -25.30 7.99
N ASP A 30 1.78 -24.50 8.49
CA ASP A 30 0.48 -25.02 8.96
C ASP A 30 -0.33 -25.62 7.81
N ILE A 31 -0.41 -24.92 6.67
CA ILE A 31 -1.08 -25.40 5.46
C ILE A 31 -0.51 -26.76 5.02
N LYS A 32 0.83 -26.92 5.02
CA LYS A 32 1.50 -28.16 4.60
C LYS A 32 1.35 -29.31 5.60
N ASN A 33 1.48 -29.00 6.89
CA ASN A 33 1.54 -30.03 7.93
C ASN A 33 0.15 -30.52 8.35
N GLY A 34 -0.94 -29.85 7.93
CA GLY A 34 -2.30 -30.27 8.21
C GLY A 34 -2.66 -30.29 9.70
N LYS A 35 -1.84 -29.64 10.55
CA LYS A 35 -2.04 -29.68 12.01
C LYS A 35 -3.33 -28.96 12.38
N HIS A 36 -3.67 -27.88 11.67
CA HIS A 36 -4.93 -27.13 11.77
C HIS A 36 -5.31 -26.74 13.21
N GLN A 37 -4.34 -26.75 14.11
CA GLN A 37 -4.48 -26.38 15.50
C GLN A 37 -4.22 -24.88 15.59
N GLN A 38 -5.18 -24.14 16.14
CA GLN A 38 -5.07 -22.69 16.34
C GLN A 38 -5.16 -21.84 15.04
N LEU A 39 -5.92 -22.29 14.02
CA LEU A 39 -6.14 -21.52 12.80
C LEU A 39 -6.66 -20.11 13.07
N GLU A 40 -7.60 -19.94 14.00
CA GLU A 40 -8.11 -18.61 14.37
C GLU A 40 -7.03 -17.72 14.97
N LYS A 41 -6.09 -18.28 15.73
CA LYS A 41 -4.94 -17.54 16.25
C LYS A 41 -4.02 -17.09 15.14
N LEU A 42 -3.76 -17.94 14.14
CA LEU A 42 -2.96 -17.57 12.96
C LEU A 42 -3.64 -16.47 12.15
N VAL A 43 -4.96 -16.56 11.96
CA VAL A 43 -5.76 -15.51 11.30
C VAL A 43 -5.68 -14.20 12.08
N GLN A 44 -5.81 -14.24 13.40
CA GLN A 44 -5.69 -13.05 14.25
C GLN A 44 -4.29 -12.43 14.15
N GLN A 45 -3.24 -13.26 14.29
CA GLN A 45 -1.85 -12.80 14.17
C GLN A 45 -1.57 -12.15 12.82
N ALA A 46 -2.07 -12.73 11.73
CA ALA A 46 -1.95 -12.14 10.41
C ALA A 46 -2.73 -10.83 10.30
N SER A 47 -3.96 -10.79 10.82
CA SER A 47 -4.79 -9.58 10.81
C SER A 47 -4.12 -8.44 11.57
N ASP A 48 -3.63 -8.70 12.79
CA ASP A 48 -2.92 -7.73 13.62
C ASP A 48 -1.64 -7.22 12.94
N HIS A 49 -0.92 -8.12 12.24
CA HIS A 49 0.29 -7.76 11.52
C HIS A 49 0.03 -6.78 10.37
N TYR A 50 -1.04 -6.97 9.60
CA TYR A 50 -1.45 -6.01 8.56
C TYR A 50 -2.09 -4.74 9.14
N LEU A 51 -2.84 -4.85 10.24
CA LEU A 51 -3.42 -3.69 10.92
C LEU A 51 -2.30 -2.74 11.40
N GLN A 52 -1.29 -3.26 12.07
CA GLN A 52 -0.12 -2.50 12.49
C GLN A 52 0.54 -1.77 11.30
N TYR A 53 0.65 -2.42 10.15
CA TYR A 53 1.23 -1.81 8.95
C TYR A 53 0.45 -0.56 8.52
N TYR A 54 -0.87 -0.68 8.38
CA TYR A 54 -1.70 0.44 7.92
C TYR A 54 -1.86 1.54 8.98
N GLU A 55 -1.82 1.22 10.27
CA GLU A 55 -1.81 2.22 11.34
C GLU A 55 -0.54 3.08 11.29
N GLU A 56 0.65 2.46 11.21
CA GLU A 56 1.90 3.22 11.08
C GLU A 56 1.97 3.98 9.76
N LYS A 57 1.47 3.37 8.67
CA LYS A 57 1.42 4.04 7.36
C LYS A 57 0.50 5.26 7.38
N SER A 58 -0.65 5.18 8.05
CA SER A 58 -1.57 6.30 8.23
C SER A 58 -0.93 7.47 8.97
N ARG A 59 -0.16 7.19 10.03
CA ARG A 59 0.64 8.22 10.73
C ARG A 59 1.66 8.84 9.80
N ALA A 60 2.41 8.02 9.07
CA ALA A 60 3.41 8.52 8.12
C ALA A 60 2.79 9.31 6.95
N ILE A 61 1.60 8.94 6.48
CA ILE A 61 0.81 9.72 5.51
C ILE A 61 0.42 11.08 6.10
N THR A 62 0.06 11.13 7.39
CA THR A 62 -0.30 12.35 8.12
C THR A 62 0.90 13.26 8.35
N ASP A 63 2.10 12.72 8.46
CA ASP A 63 3.32 13.53 8.60
C ASP A 63 3.81 14.04 7.22
N ASP A 64 3.99 13.12 6.28
CA ASP A 64 4.57 13.38 4.96
C ASP A 64 3.99 12.45 3.88
N VAL A 65 2.90 12.89 3.25
CA VAL A 65 2.26 12.13 2.16
C VAL A 65 3.14 12.04 0.91
N PHE A 66 3.99 13.03 0.62
CA PHE A 66 4.85 12.99 -0.57
C PHE A 66 5.86 11.85 -0.46
N LEU A 67 6.42 11.64 0.72
CA LEU A 67 7.28 10.51 1.01
C LEU A 67 6.55 9.17 0.79
N ILE A 68 5.29 9.05 1.21
CA ILE A 68 4.51 7.81 1.05
C ILE A 68 4.10 7.56 -0.41
N CYS A 69 3.85 8.62 -1.18
CA CYS A 69 3.57 8.53 -2.62
C CYS A 69 4.83 8.23 -3.45
N SER A 70 6.02 8.58 -2.96
CA SER A 70 7.31 8.28 -3.60
C SER A 70 8.27 7.52 -2.67
N PRO A 71 7.91 6.31 -2.23
CA PRO A 71 8.59 5.66 -1.12
C PRO A 71 9.94 5.05 -1.55
N PRO A 72 11.05 5.43 -0.88
CA PRO A 72 12.38 4.95 -1.22
C PRO A 72 12.65 3.50 -0.78
N TRP A 73 11.88 2.96 0.16
CA TRP A 73 12.02 1.59 0.68
C TRP A 73 11.41 0.49 -0.22
N TYR A 74 10.72 0.90 -1.28
CA TYR A 74 10.19 0.01 -2.32
C TYR A 74 11.11 -0.05 -3.55
N THR A 75 11.13 -1.20 -4.21
CA THR A 75 11.81 -1.39 -5.50
C THR A 75 11.10 -0.67 -6.63
N SER A 76 11.77 -0.47 -7.78
CA SER A 76 11.13 0.14 -8.94
C SER A 76 9.91 -0.66 -9.44
N PHE A 77 10.00 -1.99 -9.40
CA PHE A 77 8.90 -2.88 -9.76
C PHE A 77 7.74 -2.79 -8.78
N GLU A 78 7.97 -2.80 -7.47
CA GLU A 78 6.90 -2.64 -6.47
C GLU A 78 6.15 -1.32 -6.68
N ARG A 79 6.88 -0.21 -6.90
CA ARG A 79 6.27 1.10 -7.20
C ARG A 79 5.45 1.09 -8.49
N SER A 80 5.83 0.30 -9.50
CA SER A 80 5.07 0.20 -10.76
C SER A 80 3.69 -0.44 -10.60
N LEU A 81 3.46 -1.16 -9.50
CA LEU A 81 2.17 -1.77 -9.17
C LEU A 81 1.24 -0.80 -8.42
N PHE A 82 1.70 0.40 -8.11
CA PHE A 82 0.93 1.34 -7.31
C PHE A 82 -0.17 1.98 -8.12
N TRP A 83 -1.34 2.07 -7.50
CA TRP A 83 -2.46 2.86 -8.01
C TRP A 83 -2.57 4.22 -7.30
N VAL A 84 -2.33 4.26 -5.98
CA VAL A 84 -2.23 5.51 -5.19
C VAL A 84 -0.96 5.48 -4.34
N THR A 85 -0.97 4.69 -3.26
CA THR A 85 0.19 4.47 -2.40
C THR A 85 0.69 3.02 -2.40
N GLU A 86 -0.12 2.09 -2.93
CA GLU A 86 0.13 0.63 -3.03
C GLU A 86 -0.77 0.04 -4.14
N PHE A 87 -0.79 -1.30 -4.28
CA PHE A 87 -1.64 -2.04 -5.23
C PHE A 87 -3.14 -1.73 -5.05
N PRO A 88 -3.98 -1.83 -6.09
CA PRO A 88 -5.40 -1.56 -5.99
C PRO A 88 -6.14 -2.62 -5.16
N PRO A 89 -7.11 -2.24 -4.31
CA PRO A 89 -7.93 -3.18 -3.52
C PRO A 89 -8.56 -4.32 -4.35
N SER A 90 -8.95 -4.04 -5.60
CA SER A 90 -9.48 -5.02 -6.55
C SER A 90 -8.54 -6.19 -6.86
N SER A 91 -7.23 -6.03 -6.70
CA SER A 91 -6.25 -7.12 -6.89
C SER A 91 -6.33 -8.20 -5.81
N LEU A 92 -6.87 -7.90 -4.62
CA LEU A 92 -7.05 -8.87 -3.54
C LEU A 92 -7.94 -10.04 -3.96
N PHE A 93 -8.92 -9.79 -4.84
CA PHE A 93 -9.86 -10.80 -5.30
C PHE A 93 -9.23 -11.84 -6.23
N CYS A 94 -8.10 -11.52 -6.87
CA CYS A 94 -7.31 -12.50 -7.61
C CYS A 94 -6.74 -13.58 -6.68
N LEU A 95 -6.46 -13.24 -5.41
CA LEU A 95 -5.94 -14.17 -4.40
C LEU A 95 -7.04 -15.07 -3.80
N VAL A 96 -8.30 -14.72 -4.03
CA VAL A 96 -9.47 -15.44 -3.49
C VAL A 96 -9.94 -16.55 -4.44
N GLY A 97 -9.59 -16.47 -5.74
CA GLY A 97 -10.01 -17.43 -6.76
C GLY A 97 -9.60 -18.88 -6.47
N ASP A 98 -8.45 -19.08 -5.83
CA ASP A 98 -7.86 -20.40 -5.57
C ASP A 98 -8.25 -21.00 -4.19
N LEU A 99 -9.29 -20.48 -3.54
CA LEU A 99 -9.69 -20.83 -2.16
C LEU A 99 -10.83 -21.85 -2.05
N ASP A 100 -11.17 -22.56 -3.12
CA ASP A 100 -12.21 -23.61 -3.13
C ASP A 100 -13.54 -23.11 -2.53
N LEU A 101 -14.04 -21.95 -3.03
CA LEU A 101 -15.23 -21.30 -2.48
C LEU A 101 -16.50 -22.11 -2.74
N THR A 102 -17.42 -22.12 -1.78
CA THR A 102 -18.79 -22.56 -2.05
C THR A 102 -19.49 -21.56 -3.00
N ARG A 103 -20.56 -22.00 -3.67
CA ARG A 103 -21.35 -21.12 -4.57
C ARG A 103 -21.85 -19.85 -3.85
N GLU A 104 -22.25 -19.97 -2.58
CA GLU A 104 -22.71 -18.82 -1.80
C GLU A 104 -21.56 -17.90 -1.40
N GLN A 105 -20.40 -18.46 -1.03
CA GLN A 105 -19.21 -17.65 -0.78
C GLN A 105 -18.76 -16.91 -2.04
N ALA A 106 -18.73 -17.56 -3.20
CA ALA A 106 -18.38 -16.93 -4.46
C ALA A 106 -19.33 -15.76 -4.80
N ARG A 107 -20.65 -15.95 -4.62
CA ARG A 107 -21.64 -14.89 -4.81
C ARG A 107 -21.39 -13.69 -3.88
N ARG A 108 -21.10 -13.96 -2.60
CA ARG A 108 -20.81 -12.91 -1.61
C ARG A 108 -19.49 -12.20 -1.89
N VAL A 109 -18.43 -12.92 -2.28
CA VAL A 109 -17.14 -12.35 -2.69
C VAL A 109 -17.32 -11.43 -3.89
N GLU A 110 -18.13 -11.82 -4.88
CA GLU A 110 -18.38 -10.98 -6.06
C GLU A 110 -19.13 -9.69 -5.68
N ALA A 111 -20.08 -9.76 -4.74
CA ALA A 111 -20.72 -8.55 -4.22
C ALA A 111 -19.73 -7.60 -3.53
N VAL A 112 -18.81 -8.15 -2.71
CA VAL A 112 -17.73 -7.37 -2.06
C VAL A 112 -16.79 -6.79 -3.12
N ARG A 113 -16.47 -7.54 -4.17
CA ARG A 113 -15.64 -7.09 -5.30
C ARG A 113 -16.27 -5.92 -6.03
N ALA A 114 -17.56 -6.03 -6.39
CA ALA A 114 -18.28 -4.99 -7.10
C ALA A 114 -18.32 -3.68 -6.30
N GLU A 115 -18.60 -3.76 -5.00
CA GLU A 115 -18.62 -2.58 -4.12
C GLU A 115 -17.22 -1.98 -3.93
N THR A 116 -16.20 -2.83 -3.76
CA THR A 116 -14.81 -2.38 -3.68
C THR A 116 -14.39 -1.65 -4.94
N ALA A 117 -14.68 -2.22 -6.12
CA ALA A 117 -14.37 -1.61 -7.41
C ALA A 117 -15.10 -0.27 -7.62
N ARG A 118 -16.32 -0.13 -7.09
CA ARG A 118 -17.07 1.15 -7.14
C ARG A 118 -16.38 2.23 -6.32
N LYS A 119 -15.98 1.93 -5.08
CA LYS A 119 -15.25 2.87 -4.22
C LYS A 119 -13.86 3.18 -4.78
N GLU A 120 -13.18 2.16 -5.31
CA GLU A 120 -11.87 2.30 -5.98
C GLU A 120 -11.96 3.31 -7.12
N ARG A 121 -12.98 3.24 -8.00
CA ARG A 121 -13.17 4.24 -9.06
C ARG A 121 -13.30 5.67 -8.51
N GLY A 122 -14.10 5.88 -7.46
CA GLY A 122 -14.29 7.22 -6.88
C GLY A 122 -13.00 7.81 -6.32
N ILE A 123 -12.16 6.99 -5.66
CA ILE A 123 -10.84 7.43 -5.17
C ILE A 123 -9.90 7.73 -6.35
N GLY A 124 -9.99 6.95 -7.44
CA GLY A 124 -9.18 7.14 -8.64
C GLY A 124 -9.52 8.45 -9.36
N GLU A 125 -10.80 8.78 -9.44
CA GLU A 125 -11.31 10.06 -9.94
C GLU A 125 -10.82 11.22 -9.07
N ALA A 126 -10.86 11.08 -7.74
CA ALA A 126 -10.32 12.08 -6.82
C ALA A 126 -8.81 12.29 -7.02
N MET A 127 -8.03 11.22 -7.18
CA MET A 127 -6.60 11.32 -7.47
C MET A 127 -6.32 12.02 -8.80
N ALA A 128 -7.15 11.78 -9.82
CA ALA A 128 -7.05 12.47 -11.11
C ALA A 128 -7.25 13.98 -10.96
N VAL A 129 -8.24 14.43 -10.18
CA VAL A 129 -8.47 15.86 -9.89
C VAL A 129 -7.25 16.49 -9.19
N VAL A 130 -6.63 15.78 -8.26
CA VAL A 130 -5.40 16.24 -7.58
C VAL A 130 -4.25 16.40 -8.60
N GLN A 131 -4.09 15.45 -9.52
CA GLN A 131 -3.06 15.48 -10.56
C GLN A 131 -3.32 16.56 -11.62
N GLU A 132 -4.59 16.82 -11.99
CA GLU A 132 -4.97 17.91 -12.89
C GLU A 132 -4.63 19.27 -12.29
N THR A 133 -4.92 19.47 -10.99
CA THR A 133 -4.58 20.70 -10.26
C THR A 133 -3.08 20.96 -10.30
N LEU A 134 -2.26 19.91 -10.12
CA LEU A 134 -0.80 19.96 -10.25
C LEU A 134 -0.33 20.37 -11.65
N ALA A 135 -0.94 19.82 -12.70
CA ALA A 135 -0.58 20.10 -14.08
C ALA A 135 -0.98 21.52 -14.53
N ALA A 136 -2.07 22.05 -13.96
CA ALA A 136 -2.59 23.39 -14.28
C ALA A 136 -1.83 24.52 -13.58
N ALA A 137 -1.20 24.25 -12.43
CA ALA A 137 -0.37 25.24 -11.75
C ALA A 137 0.94 25.45 -12.53
N PRO A 138 1.33 26.68 -12.90
CA PRO A 138 2.63 26.94 -13.50
C PRO A 138 3.72 26.85 -12.41
N LEU A 139 4.01 25.63 -11.96
CA LEU A 139 5.05 25.32 -10.98
C LEU A 139 6.42 25.88 -11.44
N TYR A 140 6.67 25.86 -12.75
CA TYR A 140 7.85 26.47 -13.36
C TYR A 140 7.93 28.00 -13.15
N GLY A 141 6.78 28.69 -13.19
CA GLY A 141 6.71 30.13 -12.95
C GLY A 141 6.82 30.52 -11.47
N LEU A 142 6.54 29.59 -10.55
CA LEU A 142 6.67 29.82 -9.11
C LEU A 142 8.11 29.56 -8.62
N VAL A 143 8.79 28.55 -9.15
CA VAL A 143 10.21 28.27 -8.83
C VAL A 143 11.13 29.42 -9.27
N ASN A 144 10.93 29.98 -10.48
CA ASN A 144 11.70 31.15 -10.95
C ASN A 144 11.36 32.48 -10.23
N ARG A 145 10.23 32.55 -9.50
CA ARG A 145 9.85 33.73 -8.69
C ARG A 145 10.30 33.62 -7.25
N ALA A 146 10.55 32.41 -6.75
CA ALA A 146 11.09 32.17 -5.40
C ALA A 146 12.50 32.76 -5.21
N GLU A 147 13.32 32.85 -6.27
CA GLU A 147 14.63 33.53 -6.21
C GLU A 147 14.53 35.07 -6.03
N ARG A 148 13.35 35.68 -6.17
CA ARG A 148 13.18 37.16 -6.16
C ARG A 148 12.41 37.73 -4.98
N LEU A 149 11.85 36.93 -4.08
CA LEU A 149 11.07 37.44 -2.95
C LEU A 149 11.91 37.43 -1.67
N VAL A 150 12.62 38.54 -1.48
CA VAL A 150 13.02 39.02 -0.16
C VAL A 150 11.80 39.75 0.40
N ASP A 151 11.39 39.38 1.60
CA ASP A 151 10.47 40.08 2.52
C ASP A 151 9.09 39.41 2.75
N GLY A 152 9.01 38.61 3.83
CA GLY A 152 7.84 38.48 4.73
C GLY A 152 6.51 37.92 4.24
N GLU A 153 6.25 37.77 2.94
CA GLU A 153 5.01 37.18 2.43
C GLU A 153 5.11 35.65 2.43
N VAL A 154 4.20 34.97 3.14
CA VAL A 154 3.98 33.52 2.97
C VAL A 154 3.73 33.29 1.49
N SER A 155 4.67 32.61 0.82
CA SER A 155 4.66 32.48 -0.62
C SER A 155 3.37 31.82 -1.06
N HIS A 156 2.66 32.36 -2.05
CA HIS A 156 1.50 31.68 -2.67
C HIS A 156 1.83 30.23 -3.10
N LEU A 157 3.11 29.93 -3.33
CA LEU A 157 3.60 28.58 -3.53
C LEU A 157 3.46 27.69 -2.29
N ASP A 158 3.82 28.18 -1.10
CA ASP A 158 3.74 27.41 0.15
C ASP A 158 2.29 27.04 0.47
N GLN A 159 1.36 27.98 0.28
CA GLN A 159 -0.07 27.70 0.42
C GLN A 159 -0.56 26.66 -0.58
N ALA A 160 -0.22 26.81 -1.87
CA ALA A 160 -0.62 25.85 -2.91
C ALA A 160 -0.02 24.46 -2.67
N MET A 161 1.21 24.39 -2.16
CA MET A 161 1.86 23.14 -1.78
C MET A 161 1.18 22.47 -0.59
N GLU A 162 0.73 23.24 0.40
CA GLU A 162 0.00 22.68 1.55
C GLU A 162 -1.40 22.20 1.16
N GLU A 163 -2.12 22.95 0.32
CA GLU A 163 -3.42 22.52 -0.24
C GLU A 163 -3.29 21.20 -1.03
N LEU A 164 -2.24 21.09 -1.85
CA LEU A 164 -1.90 19.85 -2.54
C LEU A 164 -1.60 18.71 -1.57
N LYS A 165 -0.78 18.98 -0.54
CA LYS A 165 -0.39 17.99 0.47
C LYS A 165 -1.63 17.43 1.18
N GLU A 166 -2.55 18.29 1.58
CA GLU A 166 -3.81 17.87 2.22
C GLU A 166 -4.72 17.08 1.27
N ALA A 167 -4.83 17.48 0.01
CA ALA A 167 -5.62 16.74 -0.97
C ALA A 167 -5.04 15.33 -1.23
N MET A 168 -3.72 15.22 -1.40
CA MET A 168 -3.03 13.94 -1.55
C MET A 168 -3.17 13.08 -0.29
N ARG A 169 -3.09 13.67 0.90
CA ARG A 169 -3.27 12.99 2.18
C ARG A 169 -4.65 12.34 2.27
N GLY A 170 -5.70 13.08 1.93
CA GLY A 170 -7.07 12.56 1.91
C GLY A 170 -7.21 11.33 1.01
N VAL A 171 -6.77 11.44 -0.25
CA VAL A 171 -6.84 10.33 -1.22
C VAL A 171 -6.00 9.12 -0.77
N ALA A 172 -4.82 9.34 -0.20
CA ALA A 172 -3.95 8.28 0.30
C ALA A 172 -4.59 7.52 1.48
N LEU A 173 -5.19 8.23 2.44
CA LEU A 173 -5.89 7.64 3.58
C LEU A 173 -7.14 6.87 3.13
N ASP A 174 -7.93 7.42 2.20
CA ASP A 174 -9.10 6.74 1.64
C ASP A 174 -8.70 5.45 0.92
N ALA A 175 -7.60 5.46 0.17
CA ALA A 175 -7.09 4.29 -0.53
C ALA A 175 -6.67 3.18 0.46
N ASP A 176 -5.93 3.52 1.52
CA ASP A 176 -5.53 2.54 2.54
C ASP A 176 -6.71 2.06 3.38
N GLY A 177 -7.66 2.93 3.71
CA GLY A 177 -8.92 2.58 4.36
C GLY A 177 -9.75 1.58 3.53
N LEU A 178 -9.78 1.77 2.20
CA LEU A 178 -10.45 0.83 1.30
C LEU A 178 -9.75 -0.53 1.25
N ARG A 179 -8.41 -0.59 1.29
CA ARG A 179 -7.66 -1.86 1.39
C ARG A 179 -8.01 -2.61 2.67
N GLY A 180 -8.00 -1.92 3.81
CA GLY A 180 -8.38 -2.51 5.10
C GLY A 180 -9.82 -3.03 5.10
N THR A 181 -10.76 -2.23 4.59
CA THR A 181 -12.17 -2.62 4.45
C THR A 181 -12.33 -3.84 3.56
N ALA A 182 -11.68 -3.87 2.39
CA ALA A 182 -11.76 -4.98 1.45
C ALA A 182 -11.26 -6.29 2.06
N VAL A 183 -10.12 -6.27 2.75
CA VAL A 183 -9.61 -7.44 3.50
C VAL A 183 -10.64 -7.91 4.53
N MET A 184 -11.16 -6.99 5.36
CA MET A 184 -12.14 -7.33 6.39
C MET A 184 -13.42 -7.96 5.82
N GLU A 185 -13.96 -7.40 4.74
CA GLU A 185 -15.15 -7.93 4.07
C GLU A 185 -14.90 -9.30 3.43
N ILE A 186 -13.72 -9.52 2.83
CA ILE A 186 -13.30 -10.85 2.34
C ILE A 186 -13.28 -11.84 3.51
N LEU A 187 -12.62 -11.52 4.62
CA LEU A 187 -12.50 -12.42 5.78
C LEU A 187 -13.87 -12.79 6.37
N LYS A 188 -14.87 -11.89 6.38
CA LYS A 188 -16.25 -12.17 6.80
C LYS A 188 -16.97 -13.20 5.94
N VAL A 189 -16.53 -13.43 4.71
CA VAL A 189 -17.09 -14.43 3.79
C VAL A 189 -16.36 -15.78 3.90
N LEU A 190 -15.05 -15.73 4.10
CA LEU A 190 -14.18 -16.91 4.12
C LEU A 190 -14.29 -17.70 5.43
N GLY A 191 -14.19 -19.02 5.32
CA GLY A 191 -13.97 -19.91 6.46
C GLY A 191 -12.52 -19.84 6.95
N VAL A 192 -12.25 -20.31 8.17
CA VAL A 192 -10.96 -20.09 8.84
C VAL A 192 -9.75 -20.58 8.03
N MET A 193 -9.84 -21.78 7.43
CA MET A 193 -8.77 -22.30 6.56
C MET A 193 -8.57 -21.45 5.31
N GLN A 194 -9.66 -20.97 4.69
CA GLN A 194 -9.58 -20.08 3.53
C GLN A 194 -8.95 -18.73 3.91
N ARG A 195 -9.20 -18.21 5.12
CA ARG A 195 -8.53 -16.99 5.64
C ARG A 195 -7.03 -17.20 5.80
N VAL A 196 -6.60 -18.35 6.35
CA VAL A 196 -5.17 -18.71 6.44
C VAL A 196 -4.53 -18.77 5.04
N ARG A 197 -5.16 -19.47 4.10
CA ARG A 197 -4.70 -19.54 2.70
C ARG A 197 -4.68 -18.18 2.00
N PHE A 198 -5.67 -17.33 2.25
CA PHE A 198 -5.73 -15.96 1.74
C PHE A 198 -4.55 -15.12 2.24
N PHE A 199 -4.28 -15.12 3.55
CA PHE A 199 -3.13 -14.40 4.10
C PHE A 199 -1.78 -14.95 3.64
N ALA A 200 -1.69 -16.26 3.40
CA ALA A 200 -0.52 -16.88 2.80
C ALA A 200 -0.31 -16.40 1.35
N ALA A 201 -1.38 -16.40 0.54
CA ALA A 201 -1.32 -15.90 -0.84
C ALA A 201 -0.96 -14.41 -0.91
N LEU A 202 -1.54 -13.58 -0.03
CA LEU A 202 -1.29 -12.15 0.03
C LEU A 202 0.17 -11.83 0.38
N GLY A 203 0.74 -12.52 1.37
CA GLY A 203 2.14 -12.28 1.74
C GLY A 203 3.13 -12.87 0.74
N GLU A 204 2.85 -14.03 0.16
CA GLU A 204 3.67 -14.59 -0.91
C GLU A 204 3.72 -13.67 -2.14
N PHE A 205 2.58 -13.07 -2.51
CA PHE A 205 2.55 -12.04 -3.55
C PHE A 205 3.52 -10.89 -3.25
N ARG A 206 3.48 -10.34 -2.02
CA ARG A 206 4.36 -9.24 -1.60
C ARG A 206 5.83 -9.65 -1.60
N ILE A 207 6.16 -10.82 -1.07
CA ILE A 207 7.52 -11.38 -1.06
C ILE A 207 8.05 -11.55 -2.49
N ARG A 208 7.23 -12.09 -3.40
CA ARG A 208 7.62 -12.27 -4.81
C ARG A 208 7.82 -10.95 -5.53
N ALA A 209 6.90 -10.01 -5.38
CA ALA A 209 7.02 -8.68 -5.98
C ALA A 209 8.32 -8.01 -5.57
N ARG A 210 8.65 -8.02 -4.27
CA ARG A 210 9.92 -7.49 -3.75
C ARG A 210 11.13 -8.23 -4.30
N ARG A 211 11.10 -9.57 -4.35
CA ARG A 211 12.22 -10.38 -4.88
C ARG A 211 12.52 -10.03 -6.34
N VAL A 212 11.47 -9.97 -7.17
CA VAL A 212 11.58 -9.62 -8.59
C VAL A 212 12.13 -8.20 -8.73
N GLY A 213 11.57 -7.24 -7.98
CA GLY A 213 12.04 -5.85 -8.03
C GLY A 213 13.50 -5.68 -7.63
N LEU A 214 13.96 -6.36 -6.58
CA LEU A 214 15.36 -6.33 -6.16
C LEU A 214 16.31 -6.89 -7.22
N GLN A 215 15.86 -7.91 -7.97
CA GLN A 215 16.63 -8.47 -9.07
C GLN A 215 16.72 -7.49 -10.25
N MET A 216 15.59 -6.90 -10.64
CA MET A 216 15.52 -5.90 -11.72
C MET A 216 16.38 -4.66 -11.42
N ASP A 217 16.32 -4.13 -10.20
CA ASP A 217 17.08 -2.94 -9.80
C ASP A 217 18.61 -3.21 -9.81
N ARG A 218 19.02 -4.43 -9.42
CA ARG A 218 20.42 -4.86 -9.51
C ARG A 218 20.90 -4.97 -10.96
N ASP A 219 20.10 -5.58 -11.83
CA ASP A 219 20.47 -5.78 -13.23
C ASP A 219 20.55 -4.44 -13.99
N ARG A 220 19.63 -3.51 -13.70
CA ARG A 220 19.68 -2.13 -14.24
C ARG A 220 20.94 -1.39 -13.80
N SER A 221 21.33 -1.51 -12.53
CA SER A 221 22.54 -0.85 -12.01
C SER A 221 23.82 -1.37 -12.68
N ARG A 222 23.87 -2.68 -12.97
CA ARG A 222 24.98 -3.32 -13.69
C ARG A 222 25.06 -2.89 -15.16
N GLY A 223 23.92 -2.75 -15.84
CA GLY A 223 23.86 -2.28 -17.23
C GLY A 223 24.33 -0.83 -17.43
N VAL A 224 24.16 0.03 -16.42
CA VAL A 224 24.61 1.44 -16.44
C VAL A 224 26.10 1.58 -16.16
N THR A 225 26.75 0.60 -15.53
CA THR A 225 28.20 0.66 -15.20
C THR A 225 29.09 0.18 -16.35
N LEU A 226 28.51 -0.38 -17.41
CA LEU A 226 29.24 -0.94 -18.58
C LEU A 226 29.18 -0.04 -19.83
N LEU A 227 28.73 1.22 -19.68
CA LEU A 227 28.73 2.26 -20.70
C LEU A 227 29.56 3.46 -20.21
#